data_AF-A0A7V0JHQ6-F1
#
_entry.id   AF-A0A7V0JHQ6-F1
#
_cell.length_a   1.000
_cell.length_b   1.000
_cell.length_c   1.000
_cell.angle_alpha   90.00
_cell.angle_beta   90.00
_cell.angle_gamma   90.00
#
_symmetry.space_group_name_H-M   'P 1'
#
loop_
_entity.id
_entity.type
_entity.pdbx_description
1 polymer ?
#
loop_
_entity_poly.entity_id
_entity_poly.type
_entity_poly.pdbx_seq_one_letter_code
_entity_poly.pdbx_strand_id
1 'polypeptide(L)' 'MEKQPALVGWLKLLIGLTALVGVVWFFSTGYTPPGIFGEVIRHNQAHQIDASPFFYGDVENMTELEEGLKEIIANNKNSR' A
#
# COMPACT_ATOMS: atom_id res chain seq x y z
N MET A 1 15.56 -9.75 -37.53
CA MET A 1 14.98 -10.05 -36.21
C MET A 1 15.37 -11.47 -35.84
N GLU A 2 16.34 -11.61 -34.94
CA GLU A 2 16.80 -12.90 -34.44
C GLU A 2 15.67 -13.52 -33.61
N LYS A 3 15.12 -14.67 -34.05
CA LYS A 3 14.07 -15.37 -33.30
C LYS A 3 14.71 -15.89 -32.01
N GLN A 4 14.51 -15.20 -30.88
CA GLN A 4 14.89 -15.75 -29.58
C GLN A 4 14.25 -17.14 -29.43
N PRO A 5 15.02 -18.17 -29.07
CA PRO A 5 14.48 -19.52 -28.92
C PRO A 5 13.39 -19.47 -27.83
N ALA A 6 12.22 -20.05 -28.12
CA ALA A 6 11.05 -20.01 -27.24
C ALA A 6 11.38 -20.39 -25.78
N LEU A 7 12.36 -21.29 -25.59
CA LEU A 7 12.90 -21.69 -24.29
C LEU A 7 13.40 -20.52 -23.44
N VAL A 8 14.10 -19.55 -24.04
CA VAL A 8 14.62 -18.36 -23.34
C VAL A 8 13.49 -17.43 -22.93
N GLY A 9 12.43 -17.34 -23.73
CA GLY A 9 11.22 -16.58 -23.39
C GLY A 9 10.49 -17.17 -22.18
N TRP A 10 10.28 -18.50 -22.18
CA TRP A 10 9.67 -19.21 -21.06
C TRP A 10 10.49 -19.14 -19.78
N LEU A 11 11.82 -19.23 -19.88
CA LEU A 11 12.71 -19.09 -18.74
C LEU A 11 12.61 -17.70 -18.10
N LYS A 12 12.61 -16.64 -18.91
CA LYS A 12 12.43 -15.26 -18.43
C LYS A 12 11.07 -15.06 -17.75
N LEU A 13 10.01 -15.64 -18.32
CA LEU A 13 8.66 -15.57 -17.74
C LEU A 13 8.61 -16.29 -16.39
N LEU A 14 9.19 -17.49 -16.28
CA LEU A 14 9.27 -18.21 -15.02
C LEU A 14 10.03 -17.43 -13.97
N ILE A 15 11.21 -16.88 -14.31
CA ILE A 15 11.99 -16.03 -13.39
C ILE A 15 11.17 -14.83 -12.92
N GLY A 16 10.47 -14.16 -13.83
CA GLY A 16 9.59 -13.04 -13.50
C GLY A 16 8.46 -13.43 -12.54
N LEU A 17 7.83 -14.59 -12.77
CA LEU A 17 6.80 -15.14 -11.88
C LEU A 17 7.35 -15.47 -10.49
N THR A 18 8.52 -16.11 -10.41
CA THR A 18 9.13 -16.44 -9.12
C THR A 18 9.49 -15.18 -8.34
N ALA A 19 10.01 -14.15 -9.03
CA ALA A 19 10.27 -12.86 -8.42
C ALA A 19 8.99 -12.19 -7.91
N LEU A 20 7.91 -12.22 -8.70
CA LEU A 20 6.61 -11.66 -8.30
C LEU A 20 6.05 -12.37 -7.06
N VAL A 21 6.07 -13.70 -7.04
CA VAL A 21 5.64 -14.49 -5.88
C VAL A 21 6.48 -14.16 -4.65
N GLY A 22 7.80 -14.02 -4.80
CA GLY A 22 8.69 -13.62 -3.72
C GLY A 22 8.36 -12.23 -3.14
N VAL A 23 8.04 -11.26 -4.00
CA VAL A 23 7.62 -9.92 -3.59
C VAL A 23 6.29 -9.96 -2.84
N VAL A 24 5.29 -10.67 -3.37
CA VAL A 24 3.98 -10.81 -2.71
C VAL A 24 4.13 -11.50 -1.35
N TRP A 25 4.92 -12.58 -1.28
CA TRP A 25 5.21 -13.27 -0.03
C TRP A 25 5.86 -12.32 0.98
N PHE A 26 6.90 -11.59 0.57
CA PHE A 26 7.61 -10.63 1.42
C PHE A 26 6.65 -9.62 2.06
N PHE A 27 5.77 -9.00 1.27
CA PHE A 27 4.77 -8.06 1.79
C PHE A 27 3.68 -8.73 2.64
N SER A 28 3.32 -10.00 2.36
CA SER A 28 2.35 -10.75 3.18
C SER A 28 2.87 -11.16 4.57
N THR A 29 4.18 -11.23 4.75
CA THR A 29 4.78 -11.60 6.06
C THR A 29 4.63 -10.51 7.12
N GLY A 30 4.14 -9.33 6.74
CA GLY A 30 4.07 -8.17 7.63
C GLY A 30 5.43 -7.56 7.92
N TYR A 31 6.48 -7.92 7.17
CA TYR A 31 7.79 -7.29 7.29
C TYR A 31 7.71 -5.83 6.87
N THR A 32 7.73 -4.93 7.85
CA THR A 32 7.76 -3.49 7.62
C THR A 32 9.19 -3.03 7.35
N PRO A 33 9.52 -2.57 6.13
CA PRO A 33 10.87 -2.11 5.82
C PRO A 33 11.26 -0.89 6.68
N PRO A 34 12.53 -0.72 7.08
CA PRO A 34 12.94 0.47 7.81
C PRO A 34 12.73 1.74 6.97
N GLY A 35 12.33 2.83 7.62
CA GLY A 35 12.00 4.10 6.97
C GLY A 35 10.54 4.50 7.13
N ILE A 36 10.16 5.65 6.56
CA ILE A 36 8.84 6.28 6.73
C ILE A 36 7.72 5.28 6.43
N PHE A 37 7.76 4.61 5.28
CA PHE A 37 6.74 3.64 4.88
C PHE A 37 6.53 2.50 5.89
N GLY A 38 7.57 1.93 6.48
CA GLY A 38 7.39 0.87 7.48
C GLY A 38 7.01 1.36 8.87
N GLU A 39 7.27 2.63 9.19
CA GLU A 39 6.76 3.25 10.40
C GLU A 39 5.26 3.45 10.32
N VAL A 40 4.75 3.90 9.17
CA VAL A 40 3.30 4.05 8.98
C VAL A 40 2.59 2.69 8.92
N ILE A 41 3.18 1.66 8.29
CA ILE A 41 2.59 0.30 8.33
C ILE A 41 2.53 -0.24 9.76
N ARG A 42 3.57 -0.02 10.58
CA ARG A 42 3.57 -0.41 12.00
C ARG A 42 2.50 0.33 12.79
N HIS A 43 2.35 1.63 12.57
CA HIS A 43 1.30 2.44 13.17
C HIS A 43 -0.09 1.89 12.79
N ASN A 44 -0.33 1.62 11.51
CA ASN A 44 -1.61 1.13 11.04
C ASN A 44 -1.96 -0.26 11.56
N GLN A 45 -0.97 -1.17 11.64
CA GLN A 45 -1.12 -2.47 12.30
C GLN A 45 -1.45 -2.32 13.80
N ALA A 46 -0.81 -1.37 14.49
CA ALA A 46 -1.07 -1.11 15.91
C ALA A 46 -2.46 -0.53 16.18
N HIS A 47 -2.99 0.28 15.26
CA HIS A 47 -4.29 0.95 15.37
C HIS A 47 -5.44 0.25 14.64
N GLN A 48 -5.22 -0.96 14.11
CA GLN A 48 -6.20 -1.73 13.31
C GLN A 48 -6.74 -0.94 12.09
N ILE A 49 -5.91 -0.09 11.50
CA ILE A 49 -6.24 0.66 10.29
C ILE A 49 -5.99 -0.26 9.09
N ASP A 50 -7.04 -0.57 8.33
CA ASP A 50 -6.98 -1.41 7.13
C ASP A 50 -6.41 -0.64 5.94
N ALA A 51 -5.12 -0.32 6.04
CA ALA A 51 -4.38 0.48 5.08
C ALA A 51 -3.17 -0.32 4.59
N SER A 52 -3.33 -0.93 3.43
CA SER A 52 -2.23 -1.63 2.77
C SER A 52 -1.22 -0.62 2.18
N PRO A 53 0.07 -0.97 2.09
CA PRO A 53 1.10 -0.15 1.45
C PRO A 53 0.75 0.30 0.02
N PHE A 54 -0.12 -0.46 -0.67
CA PHE A 54 -0.54 -0.19 -2.05
C PHE A 54 -1.63 0.88 -2.15
N PHE A 55 -2.37 1.16 -1.08
CA PHE A 55 -3.55 2.04 -1.08
C PHE A 55 -3.37 3.29 -0.20
N TYR A 56 -2.13 3.64 0.18
CA TYR A 56 -1.87 4.77 1.06
C TYR A 56 -2.43 6.11 0.58
N GLY A 57 -2.44 6.33 -0.75
CA GLY A 57 -3.03 7.54 -1.33
C GLY A 57 -4.53 7.70 -1.03
N ASP A 58 -5.24 6.60 -0.77
CA ASP A 58 -6.67 6.62 -0.46
C ASP A 58 -6.95 6.83 1.04
N VAL A 59 -5.99 6.46 1.92
CA VAL A 59 -6.18 6.49 3.39
C VAL A 59 -5.83 7.85 4.00
N GLU A 60 -4.77 8.52 3.53
CA GLU A 60 -4.50 9.92 3.91
C GLU A 60 -5.68 10.81 3.55
N ASN A 61 -6.29 10.55 2.39
CA ASN A 61 -7.44 11.29 1.90
C ASN A 61 -8.68 11.11 2.79
N MET A 62 -8.91 9.92 3.39
CA MET A 62 -10.04 9.71 4.30
C MET A 62 -9.86 10.39 5.66
N THR A 63 -8.64 10.41 6.21
CA THR A 63 -8.38 11.05 7.51
C THR A 63 -8.53 12.57 7.41
N GLU A 64 -7.97 13.18 6.36
CA GLU A 64 -8.15 14.61 6.09
C GLU A 64 -9.62 14.97 5.84
N LEU A 65 -10.38 14.10 5.16
CA LEU A 65 -11.83 14.28 4.98
C LEU A 65 -12.59 14.24 6.31
N GLU A 66 -12.20 13.36 7.22
CA GLU A 66 -12.85 13.21 8.52
C GLU A 66 -12.56 14.41 9.44
N GLU A 67 -11.33 14.92 9.43
CA GLU A 67 -10.96 16.15 10.15
C GLU A 67 -11.68 17.37 9.58
N GLY A 68 -11.71 17.53 8.25
CA GLY A 68 -12.45 18.60 7.59
C GLY A 68 -13.95 18.54 7.89
N LEU A 69 -14.54 17.34 7.94
CA LEU A 69 -15.95 17.16 8.29
C LEU A 69 -16.24 17.56 9.75
N LYS A 70 -15.35 17.21 10.69
CA LYS A 70 -15.47 17.60 12.12
C LYS A 70 -15.45 19.12 12.28
N GLU A 71 -14.59 19.81 11.53
CA GLU A 71 -14.49 21.28 11.56
C GLU A 71 -15.75 21.96 10.99
N ILE A 72 -16.30 21.45 9.89
CA ILE A 72 -17.57 21.94 9.31
C ILE A 72 -18.74 21.76 10.28
N ILE A 73 -18.81 20.62 10.97
CA ILE A 73 -19.86 20.34 11.96
C ILE A 73 -19.71 21.27 13.18
N ALA A 74 -18.49 21.48 13.67
CA ALA A 74 -18.22 22.38 14.79
C ALA A 74 -18.60 23.84 14.46
N ASN A 75 -18.24 24.32 13.27
CA ASN A 75 -18.60 25.66 12.81
C ASN A 75 -20.12 25.84 12.63
N ASN A 76 -20.82 24.81 12.18
CA ASN A 76 -22.29 24.85 12.07
C ASN A 76 -23.00 24.85 13.44
N LYS A 77 -22.43 24.20 14.46
CA LYS A 77 -22.99 24.23 15.83
C LYS A 77 -22.80 25.59 16.50
N ASN A 78 -21.70 26.29 16.24
CA ASN A 78 -21.42 27.61 16.81
C ASN A 78 -22.14 28.76 16.08
N SER A 79 -22.77 28.48 14.93
CA SER A 79 -23.52 29.46 14.12
C SER A 79 -25.04 29.44 14.36
N ARG A 80 -25.51 28.67 15.35
CA ARG A 80 -26.91 28.63 15.83
C ARG A 80 -26.97 29.09 17.28
#